data_AF-A0A0F4QXI2-F1
#
_entry.id   AF-A0A0F4QXI2-F1
#
_cell.length_a   1.000
_cell.length_b   1.000
_cell.length_c   1.000
_cell.angle_alpha   90.00
_cell.angle_beta   90.00
_cell.angle_gamma   90.00
#
_symmetry.space_group_name_H-M   'P 1'
#
loop_
_entity.id
_entity.type
_entity.pdbx_description
1 polymer ?
#
loop_
_entity_poly.entity_id
_entity_poly.type
_entity_poly.pdbx_seq_one_letter_code
_entity_poly.pdbx_strand_id
1 'polypeptide(L)'
;MRKILALSLLVFSSFTLAHTGSHTSDLIIELDKAEFTHKKADITLTLSNRGHKTLVLERIKSNVGVVQTSLRLPLKIKADSQVFFSNKQSLQVTNKLGLPQIFTLVLDFGEAGSGPVTIVPTSFME
;
A
#
# COMPACT_ATOMS: atom_id res chain seq x y z
N MET A 1 3.56 40.87 -53.86
CA MET A 1 4.14 41.23 -52.56
C MET A 1 3.51 40.36 -51.48
N ARG A 2 4.36 39.74 -50.65
CA ARG A 2 4.02 38.86 -49.52
C ARG A 2 3.25 39.59 -48.41
N LYS A 3 2.41 38.85 -47.67
CA LYS A 3 2.18 38.86 -46.20
C LYS A 3 0.91 38.04 -45.90
N ILE A 4 0.98 36.73 -45.58
CA ILE A 4 1.31 36.08 -44.30
C ILE A 4 0.17 36.15 -43.26
N LEU A 5 -0.33 34.95 -42.88
CA LEU A 5 -0.96 34.51 -41.61
C LEU A 5 -2.22 35.27 -41.11
N ALA A 6 -3.19 34.62 -40.45
CA ALA A 6 -3.00 33.61 -39.43
C ALA A 6 -4.15 32.58 -39.39
N LEU A 7 -3.74 31.32 -39.43
CA LEU A 7 -4.55 30.15 -39.06
C LEU A 7 -4.66 30.16 -37.53
N SER A 8 -5.84 30.48 -37.01
CA SER A 8 -6.16 30.43 -35.58
C SER A 8 -6.29 28.97 -35.14
N LEU A 9 -5.14 28.32 -34.94
CA LEU A 9 -5.04 27.03 -34.26
C LEU A 9 -5.29 27.29 -32.78
N LEU A 10 -6.54 27.09 -32.34
CA LEU A 10 -6.91 27.01 -30.92
C LEU A 10 -6.23 25.78 -30.32
N VAL A 11 -4.98 25.96 -29.88
CA VAL A 11 -4.33 25.05 -28.95
C VAL A 11 -5.02 25.27 -27.62
N PHE A 12 -6.08 24.53 -27.36
CA PHE A 12 -6.53 24.29 -26.00
C PHE A 12 -5.39 23.54 -25.33
N SER A 13 -4.50 24.28 -24.67
CA SER A 13 -3.59 23.72 -23.69
C SER A 13 -4.47 23.13 -22.60
N SER A 14 -4.74 21.83 -22.73
CA SER A 14 -5.10 21.01 -21.59
C SER A 14 -4.08 21.33 -20.52
N PHE A 15 -4.49 22.12 -19.52
CA PHE A 15 -3.79 22.21 -18.26
C PHE A 15 -3.90 20.81 -17.66
N THR A 16 -3.01 19.92 -18.11
CA THR A 16 -2.59 18.79 -17.35
C THR A 16 -1.97 19.41 -16.11
N LEU A 17 -2.79 19.54 -15.05
CA LEU A 17 -2.26 19.55 -13.69
C LEU A 17 -1.49 18.23 -13.57
N ALA A 18 -0.23 18.29 -13.94
CA ALA A 18 0.74 17.25 -13.68
C ALA A 18 0.80 17.13 -12.16
N HIS A 19 0.06 16.13 -11.66
CA HIS A 19 0.22 15.44 -10.40
C HIS A 19 0.97 16.26 -9.32
N THR A 20 0.25 17.08 -8.57
CA THR A 20 0.63 17.35 -7.18
C THR A 20 0.38 16.10 -6.34
N GLY A 21 1.13 15.05 -6.64
CA GLY A 21 1.20 13.78 -5.91
C GLY A 21 2.62 13.45 -5.46
N SER A 22 3.54 14.41 -5.55
CA SER A 22 4.96 14.24 -5.15
C SER A 22 5.24 14.59 -3.69
N HIS A 23 4.22 14.84 -2.88
CA HIS A 23 4.38 14.70 -1.44
C HIS A 23 4.14 13.23 -1.13
N THR A 24 5.15 12.41 -1.42
CA THR A 24 5.30 11.08 -0.85
C THR A 24 4.95 11.23 0.62
N SER A 25 3.84 10.64 1.02
CA SER A 25 3.60 10.47 2.44
C SER A 25 4.77 9.62 2.94
N ASP A 26 5.47 10.10 3.97
CA ASP A 26 6.60 9.39 4.59
C ASP A 26 6.06 8.19 5.40
N LEU A 27 5.38 7.29 4.69
CA LEU A 27 4.88 6.05 5.22
C LEU A 27 6.02 5.03 5.16
N ILE A 28 6.42 4.58 6.33
CA ILE A 28 7.33 3.46 6.48
C ILE A 28 6.51 2.24 6.88
N ILE A 29 6.74 1.13 6.19
CA ILE A 29 6.14 -0.16 6.49
C ILE A 29 7.26 -1.09 6.91
N GLU A 30 7.21 -1.57 8.14
CA GLU A 30 8.19 -2.50 8.69
C GLU A 30 7.54 -3.86 8.89
N LEU A 31 8.15 -4.91 8.33
CA LEU A 31 7.73 -6.29 8.55
C LEU A 31 8.44 -6.81 9.80
N ASP A 32 7.71 -6.89 10.91
CA ASP A 32 8.29 -7.31 12.19
C ASP A 32 8.41 -8.83 12.29
N LYS A 33 7.38 -9.55 11.81
CA LYS A 33 7.31 -11.01 11.87
C LYS A 33 6.42 -11.56 10.77
N ALA A 34 6.78 -12.70 10.21
CA ALA A 34 5.90 -13.46 9.33
C ALA A 34 6.09 -14.96 9.59
N GLU A 35 5.11 -15.56 10.26
CA GLU A 35 5.09 -16.99 10.58
C GLU A 35 4.26 -17.73 9.54
N PHE A 36 4.90 -18.69 8.89
CA PHE A 36 4.31 -19.45 7.81
C PHE A 36 3.92 -20.84 8.29
N THR A 37 2.79 -21.30 7.76
CA THR A 37 2.43 -22.70 7.63
C THR A 37 2.20 -22.98 6.16
N HIS A 38 1.98 -24.24 5.78
CA HIS A 38 1.73 -24.59 4.38
C HIS A 38 0.60 -23.78 3.71
N LYS A 39 -0.44 -23.35 4.44
CA LYS A 39 -1.63 -22.69 3.87
C LYS A 39 -1.92 -21.29 4.42
N LYS A 40 -1.14 -20.83 5.39
CA LYS A 40 -1.45 -19.63 6.15
C LYS A 40 -0.16 -18.90 6.56
N ALA A 41 -0.17 -17.57 6.47
CA ALA A 41 0.86 -16.71 7.02
C ALA A 41 0.22 -15.76 8.04
N ASP A 42 0.74 -15.75 9.26
CA ASP A 42 0.44 -14.73 10.28
C ASP A 42 1.51 -13.65 10.23
N ILE A 43 1.09 -12.41 10.01
CA ILE A 43 1.97 -11.28 9.69
C ILE A 43 1.83 -10.23 10.79
N THR A 44 2.97 -9.81 11.32
CA THR A 44 3.12 -8.65 12.19
C THR A 44 3.84 -7.57 11.40
N LEU A 45 3.24 -6.38 11.32
CA LEU A 45 3.85 -5.24 10.66
C LEU A 45 3.55 -3.94 11.41
N THR A 46 4.45 -2.98 11.25
CA THR A 46 4.30 -1.64 11.80
C THR A 46 4.17 -0.63 10.65
N LEU A 47 3.11 0.17 10.68
CA LEU A 47 2.92 1.30 9.78
C LEU A 47 3.28 2.58 10.52
N SER A 48 4.30 3.31 10.06
CA SER A 48 4.68 4.61 10.60
C SER A 48 4.39 5.71 9.57
N ASN A 49 3.47 6.62 9.87
CA ASN A 49 3.26 7.81 9.07
C ASN A 49 4.08 8.96 9.66
N ARG A 50 5.21 9.27 9.03
CA ARG A 50 6.08 10.42 9.39
C ARG A 50 5.76 11.67 8.57
N GLY A 51 4.72 11.61 7.73
CA GLY A 51 4.25 12.75 6.96
C GLY A 51 3.34 13.65 7.77
N HIS A 52 3.06 14.83 7.23
CA HIS A 52 2.24 15.86 7.89
C HIS A 52 0.72 15.69 7.70
N LYS A 53 0.28 14.67 6.96
CA LYS A 53 -1.14 14.43 6.65
C LYS A 53 -1.59 13.08 7.20
N THR A 54 -2.85 12.99 7.60
CA THR A 54 -3.47 11.71 7.94
C THR A 54 -3.63 10.86 6.67
N LEU A 55 -3.22 9.60 6.74
CA LEU A 55 -3.46 8.60 5.70
C LEU A 55 -4.66 7.74 6.06
N VAL A 56 -5.28 7.16 5.04
CA VAL A 56 -6.39 6.23 5.20
C VAL A 56 -6.04 4.94 4.49
N LEU A 57 -5.75 3.89 5.24
CA LEU A 57 -5.60 2.54 4.70
C LEU A 57 -7.00 2.02 4.39
N GLU A 58 -7.36 1.97 3.11
CA GLU A 58 -8.67 1.50 2.68
C GLU A 58 -8.74 -0.02 2.67
N ARG A 59 -7.71 -0.66 2.11
CA ARG A 59 -7.71 -2.09 1.80
C ARG A 59 -6.31 -2.68 1.90
N ILE A 60 -6.25 -3.95 2.26
CA ILE A 60 -5.04 -4.78 2.16
C ILE A 60 -5.37 -5.94 1.24
N LYS A 61 -4.56 -6.16 0.21
CA LYS A 61 -4.73 -7.24 -0.77
C LYS A 61 -3.48 -8.12 -0.79
N SER A 62 -3.62 -9.36 -1.22
CA SER A 62 -2.51 -10.27 -1.46
C SER A 62 -2.60 -10.80 -2.89
N ASN A 63 -1.45 -11.04 -3.52
CA ASN A 63 -1.39 -11.69 -4.83
C ASN A 63 -1.56 -13.22 -4.77
N VAL A 64 -1.57 -13.81 -3.58
CA VAL A 64 -1.56 -15.28 -3.40
C VAL A 64 -2.72 -15.80 -2.56
N GLY A 65 -3.61 -14.99 -2.03
CA GLY A 65 -4.66 -15.51 -1.15
C GLY A 65 -5.60 -14.48 -0.57
N VAL A 66 -6.45 -14.95 0.33
CA VAL A 66 -7.42 -14.11 1.06
C VAL A 66 -6.71 -13.48 2.25
N VAL A 67 -6.80 -12.15 2.34
CA VAL A 67 -6.33 -11.37 3.49
C VAL A 67 -7.46 -11.26 4.51
N GLN A 68 -7.17 -11.60 5.76
CA GLN A 68 -8.04 -11.40 6.90
C GLN A 68 -7.32 -10.50 7.90
N THR A 69 -8.01 -9.48 8.40
CA THR A 69 -7.48 -8.61 9.45
C THR A 69 -8.55 -8.40 10.51
N SER A 70 -8.14 -8.36 11.77
CA SER A 70 -9.03 -7.98 12.87
C SER A 70 -9.22 -6.47 12.99
N LEU A 71 -8.44 -5.67 12.24
CA LEU A 71 -8.60 -4.22 12.20
C LEU A 71 -9.78 -3.84 11.32
N ARG A 72 -10.59 -2.90 11.80
CA ARG A 72 -11.67 -2.33 11.00
C ARG A 72 -11.07 -1.40 9.96
N LEU A 73 -11.23 -1.78 8.68
CA LEU A 73 -10.93 -0.91 7.55
C LEU A 73 -12.19 -0.13 7.13
N PRO A 74 -12.06 1.12 6.63
CA PRO A 74 -10.80 1.86 6.45
C PRO A 74 -10.18 2.31 7.77
N LEU A 75 -8.85 2.28 7.87
CA LEU A 75 -8.09 2.66 9.05
C LEU A 75 -7.42 4.02 8.84
N LYS A 76 -7.64 4.96 9.76
CA LYS A 76 -6.98 6.27 9.76
C LYS A 76 -5.64 6.19 10.49
N ILE A 77 -4.57 6.62 9.83
CA ILE A 77 -3.21 6.70 10.37
C ILE A 77 -2.85 8.18 10.44
N LYS A 78 -2.86 8.76 11.65
CA LYS A 78 -2.61 10.20 11.85
C LYS A 78 -1.18 10.55 11.41
N ALA A 79 -0.96 11.83 11.12
CA ALA A 79 0.39 12.38 10.96
C ALA A 79 1.25 12.08 12.22
N ASP A 80 2.55 11.87 12.03
CA ASP A 80 3.53 11.59 13.08
C ASP A 80 3.10 10.48 14.06
N SER A 81 2.51 9.41 13.52
CA SER A 81 1.96 8.31 14.33
C SER A 81 2.26 6.92 13.77
N GLN A 82 2.08 5.91 14.63
CA GLN A 82 2.32 4.51 14.30
C GLN A 82 1.09 3.65 14.56
N VAL A 83 0.90 2.62 13.74
CA VAL A 83 -0.08 1.56 13.95
C VAL A 83 0.61 0.21 13.88
N PHE A 84 0.34 -0.63 14.88
CA PHE A 84 0.94 -1.95 15.04
C PHE A 84 -0.07 -3.05 14.71
N PHE A 85 0.22 -3.83 13.68
CA PHE A 85 -0.48 -5.07 13.40
C PHE A 85 0.26 -6.15 14.17
N SER A 86 -0.25 -6.54 15.33
CA SER A 86 0.39 -7.51 16.23
C SER A 86 -0.40 -8.82 16.31
N ASN A 87 0.09 -9.81 17.05
CA ASN A 87 -0.63 -11.08 17.25
C ASN A 87 -2.06 -10.90 17.81
N LYS A 88 -2.34 -9.80 18.52
CA LYS A 88 -3.68 -9.44 19.00
C LYS A 88 -4.50 -8.65 17.97
N GLN A 89 -3.84 -8.07 16.98
CA GLN A 89 -4.39 -7.33 15.84
C GLN A 89 -3.96 -8.02 14.55
N SER A 90 -4.37 -9.29 14.42
CA SER A 90 -3.82 -10.24 13.46
C SER A 90 -4.03 -9.78 12.01
N LEU A 91 -2.97 -9.81 11.22
CA LEU A 91 -3.03 -9.80 9.76
C LEU A 91 -2.67 -11.18 9.25
N GLN A 92 -3.60 -11.82 8.56
CA GLN A 92 -3.45 -13.20 8.11
C GLN A 92 -3.69 -13.30 6.61
N VAL A 93 -2.88 -14.11 5.94
CA VAL A 93 -3.12 -14.51 4.55
C VAL A 93 -3.36 -16.00 4.51
N THR A 94 -4.42 -16.43 3.83
CA THR A 94 -4.74 -17.86 3.63
C THR A 94 -4.83 -18.21 2.16
N ASN A 95 -4.27 -19.36 1.79
CA ASN A 95 -4.42 -19.97 0.46
C ASN A 95 -4.69 -21.47 0.59
N LYS A 96 -5.81 -21.94 0.01
CA LYS A 96 -6.23 -23.35 0.07
C LYS A 96 -5.27 -24.30 -0.68
N LEU A 97 -4.62 -23.80 -1.74
CA LEU A 97 -3.67 -24.52 -2.60
C LEU A 97 -2.24 -24.53 -2.03
N GLY A 98 -1.99 -23.78 -0.96
CA GLY A 98 -0.68 -23.60 -0.36
C GLY A 98 -0.12 -22.19 -0.60
N LEU A 99 0.64 -21.68 0.35
CA LEU A 99 1.33 -20.40 0.23
C LEU A 99 2.75 -20.58 -0.32
N PRO A 100 3.19 -19.73 -1.27
CA PRO A 100 4.59 -19.68 -1.65
C PRO A 100 5.43 -19.08 -0.51
N GLN A 101 6.73 -19.38 -0.52
CA GLN A 101 7.67 -18.86 0.47
C GLN A 101 7.85 -17.34 0.39
N ILE A 102 7.55 -16.72 -0.76
CA ILE A 102 7.62 -15.27 -0.93
C ILE A 102 6.35 -14.82 -1.64
N PHE A 103 5.70 -13.78 -1.12
CA PHE A 103 4.56 -13.15 -1.78
C PHE A 103 4.48 -11.66 -1.45
N THR A 104 3.49 -10.98 -2.00
CA THR A 104 3.33 -9.53 -1.84
C THR A 104 1.96 -9.20 -1.26
N LEU A 105 1.97 -8.36 -0.23
CA LEU A 105 0.80 -7.59 0.16
C LEU A 105 0.79 -6.25 -0.58
N VAL A 106 -0.39 -5.77 -0.93
CA VAL A 106 -0.59 -4.42 -1.46
C VAL A 106 -1.45 -3.67 -0.45
N LEU A 107 -0.89 -2.60 0.12
CA LEU A 107 -1.60 -1.70 1.00
C LEU A 107 -2.10 -0.52 0.17
N ASP A 108 -3.42 -0.33 0.16
CA ASP A 108 -4.13 0.63 -0.67
C ASP A 108 -4.59 1.81 0.20
N PHE A 109 -4.02 2.99 -0.05
CA PHE A 109 -4.30 4.24 0.66
C PHE A 109 -5.20 5.19 -0.15
N GLY A 110 -5.92 4.66 -1.15
CA GLY A 110 -6.82 5.44 -2.00
C GLY A 110 -6.05 6.49 -2.81
N GLU A 111 -6.48 7.74 -2.68
CA GLU A 111 -5.86 8.90 -3.36
C GLU A 111 -4.38 9.11 -3.00
N ALA A 112 -3.93 8.62 -1.84
CA ALA A 112 -2.52 8.70 -1.45
C ALA A 112 -1.64 7.65 -2.15
N GLY A 113 -2.25 6.75 -2.93
CA GLY A 113 -1.57 5.71 -3.69
C GLY A 113 -1.59 4.34 -3.00
N SER A 114 -0.79 3.41 -3.53
CA SER A 114 -0.66 2.06 -2.99
C SER A 114 0.81 1.63 -2.97
N GLY A 115 1.16 0.78 -2.00
CA GLY A 115 2.52 0.31 -1.78
C GLY A 115 2.58 -1.21 -1.66
N PRO A 116 3.48 -1.89 -2.39
CA PRO A 116 3.74 -3.30 -2.18
C PRO A 116 4.59 -3.52 -0.92
N VAL A 117 4.32 -4.60 -0.20
CA VAL A 117 5.11 -5.11 0.91
C VAL A 117 5.42 -6.56 0.62
N THR A 118 6.70 -6.86 0.40
CA THR A 118 7.15 -8.24 0.21
C THR A 118 7.17 -8.96 1.55
N ILE A 119 6.49 -10.09 1.61
CA ILE A 119 6.44 -10.96 2.78
C ILE A 119 7.37 -12.14 2.54
N VAL A 120 8.33 -12.26 3.44
CA VAL A 120 9.26 -13.40 3.54
C VAL A 120 9.14 -14.00 4.93
N PRO A 121 9.31 -15.32 5.11
CA PRO A 121 9.17 -15.96 6.41
C PRO A 121 10.31 -15.49 7.30
N THR A 122 9.98 -15.06 8.52
CA THR A 122 11.00 -14.63 9.50
C THR A 122 11.64 -15.79 10.23
N SER A 123 11.07 -16.99 10.09
CA SER A 123 11.64 -18.25 10.55
C SER A 123 11.34 -19.33 9.51
N PHE A 124 12.33 -20.17 9.22
CA PHE A 124 12.11 -21.36 8.41
C PHE A 124 11.31 -22.38 9.22
N MET A 125 10.31 -22.99 8.60
CA MET A 125 9.74 -24.23 9.13
C MET A 125 10.81 -25.31 8.98
N GLU A 126 11.27 -25.87 10.10
CA GLU A 126 12.01 -27.14 10.10
C GLU A 126 11.11 -28.30 9.63
#